data_AF-A0A7M2ZL36-F1
#
_entry.id   AF-A0A7M2ZL36-F1
#
_cell.length_a   1.000
_cell.length_b   1.000
_cell.length_c   1.000
_cell.angle_alpha   90.00
_cell.angle_beta   90.00
_cell.angle_gamma   90.00
#
_symmetry.space_group_name_H-M   'P 1'
#
loop_
_entity.id
_entity.type
_entity.pdbx_description
1 polymer ?
#
loop_
_entity_poly.entity_id
_entity_poly.type
_entity_poly.pdbx_seq_one_letter_code
_entity_poly.pdbx_strand_id
1 'polypeptide(L)' 'MWRQDDNGNAFVMRRDLTRDEACALVKDYQARGHRQLYWASPQARD' A
#
# COMPACT_ATOMS: atom_id res chain seq x y z
N MET A 1 0.11 -2.95 3.97
CA MET A 1 0.23 -2.01 2.83
C MET A 1 0.57 -2.79 1.58
N TRP A 2 -0.15 -2.52 0.50
CA TRP A 2 0.06 -3.15 -0.81
C TRP A 2 0.50 -2.11 -1.83
N ARG A 3 1.27 -2.57 -2.82
CA ARG A 3 1.62 -1.82 -4.03
C ARG A 3 1.27 -2.67 -5.23
N GLN A 4 0.68 -2.08 -6.25
CA GLN A 4 0.60 -2.63 -7.60
C GLN A 4 1.50 -1.84 -8.53
N ASP A 5 2.27 -2.56 -9.36
CA ASP A 5 3.06 -1.94 -10.43
C ASP A 5 2.26 -1.81 -11.74
N ASP A 6 2.83 -1.14 -12.74
CA ASP A 6 2.17 -0.88 -14.05
C ASP A 6 1.83 -2.16 -14.83
N ASN A 7 2.54 -3.27 -14.59
CA ASN A 7 2.21 -4.60 -15.13
C ASN A 7 1.08 -5.31 -14.35
N GLY A 8 0.51 -4.67 -13.33
CA GLY A 8 -0.60 -5.21 -12.55
C GLY A 8 -0.21 -6.16 -11.42
N ASN A 9 1.08 -6.38 -11.16
CA ASN A 9 1.49 -7.28 -10.07
C ASN A 9 1.35 -6.58 -8.72
N ALA A 10 0.61 -7.22 -7.80
CA ALA A 10 0.40 -6.72 -6.44
C ALA A 10 1.36 -7.38 -5.45
N PHE A 11 2.06 -6.56 -4.67
CA PHE A 11 3.00 -7.01 -3.65
C PHE A 11 2.69 -6.40 -2.30
N VAL A 12 2.94 -7.17 -1.24
CA VAL A 12 2.89 -6.66 0.13
C VAL A 12 4.16 -5.89 0.41
N MET A 13 4.04 -4.57 0.51
CA MET A 13 5.14 -3.67 0.85
C MET A 13 5.50 -3.74 2.33
N ARG A 14 4.48 -3.74 3.21
CA ARG A 14 4.64 -3.80 4.66
C ARG A 14 3.46 -4.50 5.32
N ARG A 15 3.75 -5.28 6.36
CA ARG A 15 2.78 -5.97 7.23
C ARG A 15 2.80 -5.35 8.63
N ASP A 16 1.83 -5.73 9.46
CA ASP A 16 1.76 -5.32 10.87
C ASP A 16 1.71 -3.81 11.10
N LEU A 17 1.10 -3.09 10.16
CA LEU A 17 0.83 -1.66 10.28
C LEU A 17 -0.55 -1.44 10.88
N THR A 18 -0.66 -0.45 11.75
CA THR A 18 -1.98 0.08 12.10
C THR A 18 -2.64 0.70 10.86
N ARG A 19 -3.97 0.81 10.90
CA ARG A 19 -4.72 1.42 9.78
C ARG A 19 -4.26 2.84 9.48
N ASP A 20 -3.93 3.61 10.51
CA ASP A 20 -3.47 5.00 10.37
C ASP A 20 -2.11 5.06 9.67
N GLU A 21 -1.14 4.27 10.13
CA GLU A 21 0.19 4.18 9.52
C GLU A 21 0.12 3.72 8.06
N ALA A 22 -0.71 2.71 7.78
CA ALA A 22 -0.91 2.24 6.40
C ALA A 22 -1.53 3.34 5.51
N CYS A 23 -2.45 4.15 6.04
CA CYS A 23 -3.05 5.26 5.30
C CYS A 23 -2.07 6.41 5.08
N ALA A 24 -1.28 6.78 6.10
CA ALA A 24 -0.24 7.80 6.00
C ALA A 24 0.79 7.44 4.93
N LEU A 25 1.26 6.18 4.92
CA LEU A 25 2.18 5.69 3.88
C LEU A 25 1.53 5.75 2.49
N VAL A 26 0.30 5.28 2.34
CA VAL A 26 -0.41 5.33 1.04
C VAL A 26 -0.53 6.76 0.52
N LYS A 27 -0.77 7.75 1.40
CA LYS A 27 -0.79 9.17 1.02
C LYS A 27 0.59 9.68 0.63
N ASP A 28 1.61 9.38 1.43
CA ASP A 28 2.99 9.78 1.15
C ASP A 28 3.47 9.22 -0.21
N TYR A 29 3.21 7.94 -0.48
CA TYR A 29 3.59 7.31 -1.74
C TYR A 29 2.81 7.84 -2.94
N GLN A 30 1.52 8.16 -2.79
CA GLN A 30 0.74 8.81 -3.85
C GLN A 30 1.23 10.24 -4.13
N ALA A 31 1.66 10.98 -3.10
CA ALA A 31 2.18 12.34 -3.25
C ALA A 31 3.51 12.39 -4.05
N ARG A 32 4.25 11.29 -4.13
CA ARG A 32 5.50 11.18 -4.91
C ARG A 32 5.28 11.16 -6.43
N GLY A 33 4.04 11.16 -6.93
CA GLY A 33 3.73 11.33 -8.35
C GLY A 33 4.09 10.14 -9.24
N HIS A 34 4.37 8.97 -8.66
CA HIS A 34 4.59 7.74 -9.41
C HIS A 34 3.26 7.10 -9.80
N ARG A 35 3.19 6.52 -11.01
CA ARG A 35 2.01 5.86 -11.58
C ARG A 35 1.67 4.50 -10.94
N GLN A 36 2.13 4.29 -9.71
CA GLN A 36 1.95 3.04 -8.97
C GLN A 36 0.75 3.17 -8.03
N LEU A 37 -0.05 2.11 -7.94
CA LEU A 37 -1.20 2.05 -7.06
C LEU A 37 -0.77 1.57 -5.67
N TYR A 38 -1.16 2.29 -4.64
CA TYR A 38 -0.89 1.94 -3.24
C TYR A 38 -2.20 1.89 -2.46
N TRP A 39 -2.40 0.85 -1.66
CA TRP A 39 -3.58 0.78 -0.78
C TRP A 39 -3.28 0.08 0.55
N ALA A 40 -4.04 0.47 1.57
CA ALA A 40 -4.08 -0.19 2.84
C ALA A 40 -5.13 -1.31 2.77
N SER A 41 -4.72 -2.54 3.06
CA SER A 41 -5.65 -3.67 3.20
C SER A 41 -5.51 -4.21 4.62
N PRO A 42 -6.62 -4.51 5.32
CA PRO A 42 -6.54 -5.25 6.57
C PRO A 42 -5.85 -6.58 6.31
N GLN A 43 -4.91 -6.94 7.17
CA GLN A 43 -4.30 -8.26 7.13
C GLN A 43 -5.45 -9.25 7.34
N ALA A 44 -5.75 -10.06 6.32
CA ALA A 44 -6.73 -11.12 6.45
C ALA A 44 -6.25 -11.97 7.63
N ARG A 45 -7.04 -11.97 8.72
CA ARG A 45 -6.89 -12.98 9.76
C ARG A 45 -7.28 -14.28 9.07
N ASP A 46 -6.28 -15.13 8.87
CA ASP A 46 -6.47 -16.53 8.50
C ASP A 46 -7.32 -17.23 9.58
#